data_AF-A0A239QNB4-F1
#
_entry.id   AF-A0A239QNB4-F1
#
_cell.length_a   1.000
_cell.length_b   1.000
_cell.length_c   1.000
_cell.angle_alpha   90.00
_cell.angle_beta   90.00
_cell.angle_gamma   90.00
#
_symmetry.space_group_name_H-M   'P 1'
#
loop_
_entity.id
_entity.type
_entity.pdbx_description
1 polymer ?
#
loop_
_entity_poly.entity_id
_entity_poly.type
_entity_poly.pdbx_seq_one_letter_code
_entity_poly.pdbx_strand_id
1 'polypeptide(L)'
;MPRTVLFRRMITVLLLLAILVFTCSSASANSWGLSKGRLLNAVSADHTWDDYSTTGGGVQAGDYAVMSARYHSALFFADSEEQLHVYTKAVYQPEDKAKGLKLTMKDGILTLSYGDAEVYRFSDGNGDEDLDLLEAKIGDFRVWRDDKGYSYYAEDKDGRVVFNGWNPLSEFNIRLFPRSTAEIRRINLLTAYLGDTHELSSGYPINPGKKGTAPVYAAPFGKSAWRAAKGKAAVGLKGESLSLMDWRNNDGETYTLIRYNVSERTQRVGWVLSRELGREEKQQQEHDPLYDFCQVDVWAIADTYLTDDPDVSQFRQFEVPKETCFTCLGTYKGYAYVEAEVSKKGKFTDGGAIVWGFVPLRDLEIMDPGEEQPEVMKKLVGTWSFDAGGSFGPDVISFAEDGTFTSNLVDRVHDLKGKELDSYNISGTWKVIAYRPRWNLFWDEPGYALLCVGNHGRVSLNGLSFDGEGFGLTGGEGGGGYVPADPELLENPDYVGYNEFDTNG
;
A
#
# COMPACT_ATOMS: atom_id res chain seq x y z
N MET A 1 9.72 61.79 -47.72
CA MET A 1 9.39 61.89 -46.28
C MET A 1 10.64 62.25 -45.50
N PRO A 2 10.63 63.23 -44.58
CA PRO A 2 11.86 63.75 -44.00
C PRO A 2 12.43 62.78 -42.95
N ARG A 3 13.72 62.45 -43.08
CA ARG A 3 14.49 61.52 -42.23
C ARG A 3 14.33 61.78 -40.72
N THR A 4 14.02 63.01 -40.33
CA THR A 4 13.77 63.43 -38.94
C THR A 4 12.48 62.86 -38.33
N VAL A 5 11.45 62.60 -39.13
CA VAL A 5 10.19 61.99 -38.67
C VAL A 5 10.36 60.48 -38.44
N LEU A 6 11.17 59.83 -39.28
CA LEU A 6 11.48 58.41 -39.16
C LEU A 6 12.32 58.12 -37.90
N PHE A 7 13.30 58.97 -37.62
CA PHE A 7 14.19 58.83 -36.45
C PHE A 7 13.44 59.04 -35.12
N ARG A 8 12.53 60.03 -35.06
CA ARG A 8 11.65 60.22 -33.90
C ARG A 8 10.71 59.03 -33.68
N ARG A 9 10.11 58.48 -34.74
CA ARG A 9 9.24 57.30 -34.64
C ARG A 9 10.00 56.05 -34.18
N MET A 10 11.23 55.84 -34.64
CA MET A 10 12.08 54.73 -34.18
C MET A 10 12.44 54.84 -32.70
N ILE A 11 12.80 56.03 -32.23
CA ILE A 11 13.12 56.28 -30.81
C ILE A 11 11.87 56.08 -29.94
N THR A 12 10.70 56.55 -30.38
CA THR A 12 9.44 56.32 -29.65
C THR A 12 9.05 54.84 -29.60
N VAL A 13 9.26 54.09 -30.68
CA VAL A 13 9.01 52.63 -30.71
C VAL A 13 10.00 51.88 -29.82
N LEU A 14 11.28 52.25 -29.81
CA LEU A 14 12.29 51.67 -28.92
C LEU A 14 12.04 52.02 -27.44
N LEU A 15 11.58 53.23 -27.14
CA LEU A 15 11.17 53.61 -25.78
C LEU A 15 9.90 52.88 -25.34
N LEU A 16 8.92 52.68 -26.23
CA LEU A 16 7.73 51.87 -25.93
C LEU A 16 8.05 50.39 -25.75
N LEU A 17 8.97 49.83 -26.54
CA LEU A 17 9.49 48.46 -26.37
C LEU A 17 10.30 48.32 -25.08
N ALA A 18 11.14 49.29 -24.74
CA ALA A 18 11.86 49.30 -23.47
C ALA A 18 10.90 49.43 -22.29
N ILE A 19 9.87 50.28 -22.37
CA ILE A 19 8.83 50.37 -21.36
C ILE A 19 8.05 49.06 -21.27
N LEU A 20 7.70 48.37 -22.38
CA LEU A 20 7.10 47.03 -22.36
C LEU A 20 7.99 45.97 -21.70
N VAL A 21 9.31 46.01 -21.93
CA VAL A 21 10.28 45.10 -21.29
C VAL A 21 10.49 45.43 -19.81
N PHE A 22 10.40 46.69 -19.40
CA PHE A 22 10.51 47.11 -17.98
C PHE A 22 9.17 47.07 -17.21
N THR A 23 8.02 47.11 -17.89
CA THR A 23 6.68 46.89 -17.30
C THR A 23 6.25 45.43 -17.35
N CYS A 24 7.01 44.56 -18.02
CA CYS A 24 6.92 43.10 -17.82
C CYS A 24 7.47 42.66 -16.47
N SER A 25 8.08 43.55 -15.68
CA SER A 25 8.14 43.41 -14.22
C SER A 25 6.82 43.86 -13.59
N SER A 26 5.71 43.38 -14.13
CA SER A 26 4.46 43.33 -13.39
C SER A 26 4.66 42.28 -12.32
N ALA A 27 4.42 42.66 -11.06
CA ALA A 27 4.41 41.84 -9.85
C ALA A 27 4.32 40.33 -10.12
N SER A 28 5.11 39.52 -9.39
CA SER A 28 4.84 38.08 -9.24
C SER A 28 3.40 37.92 -8.72
N ALA A 29 2.46 37.88 -9.66
CA ALA A 29 1.09 37.52 -9.43
C ALA A 29 1.20 36.02 -9.18
N ASN A 30 0.92 35.62 -7.95
CA ASN A 30 0.98 34.23 -7.50
C ASN A 30 0.40 33.29 -8.58
N SER A 31 1.29 32.68 -9.37
CA SER A 31 0.93 31.78 -10.47
C SER A 31 0.34 30.48 -9.98
N TRP A 32 0.65 30.12 -8.72
CA TRP A 32 0.14 28.93 -8.06
C TRP A 32 -1.32 29.06 -7.62
N GLY A 33 -1.85 30.28 -7.49
CA GLY A 33 -3.23 30.51 -7.05
C GLY A 33 -3.47 30.33 -5.54
N LEU A 34 -2.40 30.24 -4.75
CA LEU A 34 -2.46 30.09 -3.29
C LEU A 34 -2.82 31.41 -2.57
N SER A 35 -3.44 31.32 -1.40
CA SER A 35 -3.50 32.46 -0.48
C SER A 35 -2.16 32.66 0.23
N LYS A 36 -1.91 33.87 0.75
CA LYS A 36 -0.75 34.14 1.62
C LYS A 36 -0.76 33.19 2.82
N GLY A 37 0.40 32.68 3.23
CA GLY A 37 0.55 31.76 4.35
C GLY A 37 1.77 30.85 4.20
N ARG A 38 1.93 29.91 5.14
CA ARG A 38 3.07 28.97 5.18
C ARG A 38 3.18 28.18 3.88
N LEU A 39 2.06 27.70 3.37
CA LEU A 39 2.04 26.93 2.12
C LEU A 39 2.58 27.73 0.93
N LEU A 40 2.22 29.01 0.80
CA LEU A 40 2.77 29.85 -0.27
C LEU A 40 4.29 30.06 -0.06
N ASN A 41 4.73 30.30 1.18
CA ASN A 41 6.15 30.47 1.48
C ASN A 41 6.94 29.21 1.10
N ALA A 42 6.49 28.04 1.56
CA ALA A 42 7.10 26.74 1.31
C ALA A 42 7.18 26.40 -0.18
N VAL A 43 6.08 26.60 -0.94
CA VAL A 43 6.07 26.39 -2.39
C VAL A 43 6.97 27.38 -3.12
N SER A 44 7.02 28.64 -2.66
CA SER A 44 7.83 29.69 -3.32
C SER A 44 9.33 29.59 -3.03
N ALA A 45 9.74 28.81 -2.03
CA ALA A 45 11.13 28.64 -1.65
C ALA A 45 11.95 27.85 -2.69
N ASP A 46 11.26 27.05 -3.52
CA ASP A 46 11.87 26.22 -4.54
C ASP A 46 11.06 26.26 -5.85
N HIS A 47 11.75 26.46 -6.98
CA HIS A 47 11.17 26.51 -8.33
C HIS A 47 10.64 25.16 -8.84
N THR A 48 10.84 24.09 -8.06
CA THR A 48 10.38 22.73 -8.35
C THR A 48 8.87 22.64 -8.69
N TRP A 49 8.04 23.54 -8.14
CA TRP A 49 6.58 23.49 -8.26
C TRP A 49 5.99 24.59 -9.16
N ASP A 50 6.80 25.30 -9.94
CA ASP A 50 6.38 26.44 -10.79
C ASP A 50 5.29 26.07 -11.83
N ASP A 51 5.26 24.81 -12.26
CA ASP A 51 4.27 24.29 -13.21
C ASP A 51 2.89 23.98 -12.58
N TYR A 52 2.78 24.03 -11.25
CA TYR A 52 1.56 23.66 -10.53
C TYR A 52 0.70 24.88 -10.23
N SER A 53 -0.61 24.68 -10.21
CA SER A 53 -1.56 25.69 -9.76
C SER A 53 -2.79 25.04 -9.13
N THR A 54 -3.46 25.77 -8.24
CA THR A 54 -4.79 25.40 -7.75
C THR A 54 -5.80 25.62 -8.87
N THR A 55 -6.57 24.60 -9.23
CA THR A 55 -7.62 24.71 -10.25
C THR A 55 -8.96 25.07 -9.60
N GLY A 56 -9.54 26.23 -9.93
CA GLY A 56 -10.95 26.51 -9.61
C GLY A 56 -11.27 27.11 -8.22
N GLY A 57 -10.38 27.91 -7.63
CA GLY A 57 -10.74 28.93 -6.62
C GLY A 57 -11.23 28.45 -5.24
N GLY A 58 -11.19 27.14 -4.95
CA GLY A 58 -11.67 26.56 -3.69
C GLY A 58 -10.92 25.30 -3.26
N VAL A 59 -9.63 25.21 -3.58
CA VAL A 59 -8.83 24.00 -3.37
C VAL A 59 -7.67 24.22 -2.41
N GLN A 60 -7.74 25.28 -1.61
CA GLN A 60 -6.88 25.49 -0.44
C GLN A 60 -7.74 25.54 0.81
N ALA A 61 -7.30 24.84 1.86
CA ALA A 61 -7.93 24.78 3.16
C ALA A 61 -6.85 24.89 4.24
N GLY A 62 -6.71 26.07 4.84
CA GLY A 62 -5.58 26.36 5.73
C GLY A 62 -4.24 26.22 5.00
N ASP A 63 -3.35 25.40 5.55
CA ASP A 63 -2.03 25.13 4.98
C ASP A 63 -2.00 23.91 4.04
N TYR A 64 -3.18 23.42 3.65
CA TYR A 64 -3.35 22.36 2.66
C TYR A 64 -3.86 22.92 1.34
N ALA A 65 -3.37 22.44 0.20
CA ALA A 65 -3.99 22.70 -1.09
C ALA A 65 -3.82 21.54 -2.06
N VAL A 66 -4.83 21.26 -2.90
CA VAL A 66 -4.61 20.39 -4.06
C VAL A 66 -4.12 21.25 -5.21
N MET A 67 -2.92 20.94 -5.70
CA MET A 67 -2.31 21.63 -6.83
C MET A 67 -2.12 20.66 -7.98
N SER A 68 -2.26 21.16 -9.20
CA SER A 68 -2.21 20.35 -10.41
C SER A 68 -1.31 20.97 -11.48
N ALA A 69 -0.53 20.11 -12.12
CA ALA A 69 0.08 20.33 -13.42
C ALA A 69 -0.74 19.60 -14.50
N ARG A 70 -0.27 19.64 -15.76
CA ARG A 70 -0.99 19.05 -16.90
C ARG A 70 -1.34 17.57 -16.75
N TYR A 71 -0.49 16.79 -16.09
CA TYR A 71 -0.59 15.33 -15.99
C TYR A 71 -0.33 14.81 -14.57
N HIS A 72 -0.38 15.68 -13.58
CA HIS A 72 -0.09 15.29 -12.21
C HIS A 72 -0.82 16.21 -11.23
N SER A 73 -1.47 15.63 -10.25
CA SER A 73 -2.15 16.32 -9.16
C SER A 73 -1.64 15.75 -7.85
N ALA A 74 -1.48 16.60 -6.84
CA ALA A 74 -1.10 16.18 -5.50
C ALA A 74 -1.74 17.08 -4.45
N LEU A 75 -1.91 16.55 -3.24
CA LEU A 75 -2.25 17.33 -2.06
C LEU A 75 -0.95 17.84 -1.42
N PHE A 76 -0.82 19.15 -1.31
CA PHE A 76 0.30 19.84 -0.73
C PHE A 76 -0.07 20.27 0.69
N PHE A 77 0.89 20.18 1.60
CA PHE A 77 0.77 20.63 2.98
C PHE A 77 2.06 21.32 3.41
N ALA A 78 1.95 22.43 4.15
CA ALA A 78 3.08 23.04 4.83
C ALA A 78 2.92 22.93 6.35
N ASP A 79 3.90 22.30 6.99
CA ASP A 79 3.90 22.09 8.44
C ASP A 79 4.26 23.36 9.23
N SER A 80 4.38 23.24 10.57
CA SER A 80 4.77 24.35 11.47
C SER A 80 6.16 24.92 11.21
N GLU A 81 7.04 24.16 10.58
CA GLU A 81 8.39 24.57 10.22
C GLU A 81 8.49 25.07 8.76
N GLU A 82 7.35 25.23 8.09
CA GLU A 82 7.25 25.55 6.66
C GLU A 82 7.92 24.51 5.75
N GLN A 83 8.07 23.26 6.20
CA GLN A 83 8.47 22.16 5.32
C GLN A 83 7.29 21.73 4.45
N LEU A 84 7.57 21.48 3.17
CA LEU A 84 6.56 21.11 2.20
C LEU A 84 6.42 19.59 2.12
N HIS A 85 5.21 19.11 2.36
CA HIS A 85 4.81 17.72 2.19
C HIS A 85 3.90 17.60 0.96
N VAL A 86 4.12 16.57 0.14
CA VAL A 86 3.38 16.37 -1.12
C VAL A 86 2.85 14.94 -1.22
N TYR A 87 1.54 14.80 -1.07
CA TYR A 87 0.83 13.52 -1.11
C TYR A 87 0.20 13.32 -2.49
N THR A 88 0.92 12.61 -3.36
CA THR A 88 0.58 12.39 -4.76
C THR A 88 -0.54 11.36 -4.95
N LYS A 89 -0.66 10.41 -4.01
CA LYS A 89 -1.68 9.34 -4.02
C LYS A 89 -3.01 9.76 -3.38
N ALA A 90 -3.04 10.86 -2.63
CA ALA A 90 -4.20 11.28 -1.86
C ALA A 90 -5.33 11.86 -2.74
N VAL A 91 -5.03 12.22 -3.99
CA VAL A 91 -5.97 12.86 -4.92
C VAL A 91 -5.98 12.14 -6.28
N TYR A 92 -7.10 12.25 -6.98
CA TYR A 92 -7.19 11.74 -8.35
C TYR A 92 -6.28 12.53 -9.28
N GLN A 93 -5.70 11.82 -10.25
CA GLN A 93 -4.87 12.44 -11.28
C GLN A 93 -5.74 12.94 -12.45
N PRO A 94 -5.23 13.85 -13.30
CA PRO A 94 -6.01 14.42 -14.40
C PRO A 94 -6.65 13.39 -15.35
N GLU A 95 -6.00 12.25 -15.59
CA GLU A 95 -6.50 11.17 -16.43
C GLU A 95 -7.72 10.43 -15.84
N ASP A 96 -7.92 10.48 -14.53
CA ASP A 96 -9.05 9.85 -13.84
C ASP A 96 -10.36 10.61 -14.11
N LYS A 97 -10.27 11.85 -14.60
CA LYS A 97 -11.41 12.73 -14.95
C LYS A 97 -12.41 12.94 -13.80
N ALA A 98 -11.96 12.82 -12.56
CA ALA A 98 -12.75 13.13 -11.38
C ALA A 98 -13.20 14.59 -11.39
N LYS A 99 -14.39 14.86 -10.85
CA LYS A 99 -15.00 16.20 -10.84
C LYS A 99 -15.51 16.55 -9.46
N GLY A 100 -15.76 17.84 -9.24
CA GLY A 100 -16.37 18.31 -8.00
C GLY A 100 -15.43 18.29 -6.80
N LEU A 101 -14.11 18.29 -7.05
CA LEU A 101 -13.09 18.40 -6.00
C LEU A 101 -13.36 19.62 -5.13
N LYS A 102 -13.45 19.40 -3.83
CA LYS A 102 -13.50 20.41 -2.78
C LYS A 102 -12.61 20.00 -1.63
N LEU A 103 -11.86 20.96 -1.09
CA LEU A 103 -11.03 20.79 0.09
C LEU A 103 -11.49 21.75 1.17
N THR A 104 -11.75 21.25 2.38
CA THR A 104 -12.13 22.10 3.52
C THR A 104 -11.43 21.65 4.79
N MET A 105 -11.14 22.60 5.68
CA MET A 105 -10.62 22.35 7.02
C MET A 105 -11.60 22.96 8.01
N LYS A 106 -12.19 22.15 8.90
CA LYS A 106 -13.13 22.63 9.91
C LYS A 106 -12.99 21.79 11.17
N ASP A 107 -12.86 22.47 12.32
CA ASP A 107 -12.80 21.83 13.64
C ASP A 107 -11.70 20.75 13.71
N GLY A 108 -10.53 21.01 13.09
CA GLY A 108 -9.40 20.05 13.03
C GLY A 108 -9.58 18.91 12.03
N ILE A 109 -10.65 18.90 11.23
CA ILE A 109 -10.93 17.85 10.26
C ILE A 109 -10.67 18.38 8.84
N LEU A 110 -9.70 17.78 8.16
CA LEU A 110 -9.48 17.95 6.74
C LEU A 110 -10.49 17.09 5.97
N THR A 111 -11.25 17.69 5.07
CA THR A 111 -12.21 16.98 4.22
C THR A 111 -11.86 17.16 2.75
N LEU A 112 -11.65 16.02 2.07
CA LEU A 112 -11.50 15.91 0.63
C LEU A 112 -12.78 15.32 0.04
N SER A 113 -13.46 16.06 -0.83
CA SER A 113 -14.74 15.62 -1.43
C SER A 113 -14.69 15.70 -2.95
N TYR A 114 -15.25 14.70 -3.61
CA TYR A 114 -15.54 14.66 -5.04
C TYR A 114 -17.07 14.61 -5.24
N GLY A 115 -17.75 15.64 -4.72
CA GLY A 115 -19.20 15.70 -4.60
C GLY A 115 -19.75 14.95 -3.37
N ASP A 116 -21.07 14.84 -3.28
CA ASP A 116 -21.75 14.26 -2.09
C ASP A 116 -21.67 12.73 -2.01
N ALA A 117 -21.24 12.11 -3.12
CA ALA A 117 -21.10 10.68 -3.26
C ALA A 117 -19.74 10.17 -2.77
N GLU A 118 -18.69 10.99 -2.78
CA GLU A 118 -17.34 10.54 -2.43
C GLU A 118 -16.66 11.58 -1.52
N VAL A 119 -16.45 11.22 -0.26
CA VAL A 119 -15.95 12.10 0.80
C VAL A 119 -14.97 11.35 1.68
N TYR A 120 -13.81 11.93 1.92
CA TYR A 120 -12.78 11.44 2.82
C TYR A 120 -12.51 12.52 3.87
N ARG A 121 -12.48 12.12 5.14
CA ARG A 121 -12.22 13.00 6.26
C ARG A 121 -11.03 12.49 7.03
N PHE A 122 -10.14 13.40 7.38
CA PHE A 122 -8.92 13.13 8.11
C PHE A 122 -8.86 14.04 9.34
N SER A 123 -8.33 13.52 10.44
CA SER A 123 -8.14 14.25 11.68
C SER A 123 -6.83 13.82 12.32
N ASP A 124 -6.36 14.56 13.33
CA ASP A 124 -5.18 14.19 14.10
C ASP A 124 -5.21 12.70 14.50
N GLY A 125 -4.10 12.02 14.20
CA GLY A 125 -3.85 10.64 14.60
C GLY A 125 -3.48 10.52 16.08
N ASN A 126 -3.21 9.29 16.54
CA ASN A 126 -2.76 9.00 17.91
C ASN A 126 -1.31 9.46 18.20
N GLY A 127 -0.90 10.66 17.75
CA GLY A 127 0.34 11.32 18.19
C GLY A 127 1.35 11.73 17.14
N ASP A 128 1.11 11.47 15.84
CA ASP A 128 2.03 11.85 14.76
C ASP A 128 1.68 13.20 14.11
N GLU A 129 2.67 13.83 13.47
CA GLU A 129 2.52 15.10 12.73
C GLU A 129 1.65 15.00 11.45
N ASP A 130 1.16 13.80 11.13
CA ASP A 130 0.30 13.51 9.97
C ASP A 130 -1.16 13.24 10.38
N LEU A 131 -2.10 13.48 9.46
CA LEU A 131 -3.52 13.23 9.69
C LEU A 131 -3.87 11.77 9.37
N ASP A 132 -4.72 11.17 10.18
CA ASP A 132 -5.27 9.84 9.92
C ASP A 132 -6.63 9.91 9.26
N LEU A 133 -6.96 8.93 8.42
CA LEU A 133 -8.33 8.74 7.96
C LEU A 133 -9.25 8.61 9.19
N LEU A 134 -10.25 9.47 9.25
CA LEU A 134 -11.31 9.44 10.27
C LEU A 134 -12.51 8.66 9.74
N GLU A 135 -12.98 9.05 8.55
CA GLU A 135 -14.06 8.36 7.85
C GLU A 135 -14.00 8.59 6.34
N ALA A 136 -14.55 7.63 5.59
CA ALA A 136 -14.79 7.73 4.16
C ALA A 136 -16.24 7.35 3.84
N LYS A 137 -16.79 7.98 2.80
CA LYS A 137 -18.09 7.64 2.22
C LYS A 137 -17.94 7.58 0.70
N ILE A 138 -18.39 6.48 0.09
CA ILE A 138 -18.38 6.26 -1.36
C ILE A 138 -19.74 5.65 -1.77
N GLY A 139 -20.67 6.49 -2.21
CA GLY A 139 -22.06 6.10 -2.40
C GLY A 139 -22.68 5.67 -1.07
N ASP A 140 -23.10 4.41 -1.01
CA ASP A 140 -23.66 3.77 0.20
C ASP A 140 -22.59 3.09 1.07
N PHE A 141 -21.38 2.89 0.52
CA PHE A 141 -20.26 2.31 1.25
C PHE A 141 -19.65 3.34 2.21
N ARG A 142 -19.40 2.95 3.45
CA ARG A 142 -18.79 3.79 4.48
C ARG A 142 -17.65 3.08 5.15
N VAL A 143 -16.64 3.84 5.55
CA VAL A 143 -15.51 3.40 6.37
C VAL A 143 -15.33 4.38 7.52
N TRP A 144 -15.07 3.92 8.73
CA TRP A 144 -14.75 4.78 9.86
C TRP A 144 -13.73 4.14 10.78
N ARG A 145 -12.89 4.97 11.38
CA ARG A 145 -11.87 4.55 12.36
C ARG A 145 -12.53 4.05 13.64
N ASP A 146 -12.02 2.96 14.19
CA ASP A 146 -12.42 2.50 15.53
C ASP A 146 -11.91 3.47 16.61
N ASP A 147 -12.68 3.66 17.69
CA ASP A 147 -12.35 4.62 18.74
C ASP A 147 -11.15 4.21 19.60
N LYS A 148 -10.84 2.91 19.60
CA LYS A 148 -9.85 2.26 20.47
C LYS A 148 -8.62 1.68 19.75
N GLY A 149 -8.50 1.78 18.41
CA GLY A 149 -7.43 1.04 17.72
C GLY A 149 -7.06 1.48 16.29
N TYR A 150 -6.00 0.82 15.78
CA TYR A 150 -5.40 0.97 14.45
C TYR A 150 -6.22 0.33 13.30
N SER A 151 -7.53 0.11 13.50
CA SER A 151 -8.39 -0.61 12.56
C SER A 151 -9.60 0.24 12.16
N TYR A 152 -10.15 -0.09 11.00
CA TYR A 152 -11.33 0.56 10.46
C TYR A 152 -12.49 -0.44 10.36
N TYR A 153 -13.70 0.05 10.53
CA TYR A 153 -14.89 -0.70 10.12
C TYR A 153 -15.40 -0.15 8.80
N ALA A 154 -15.93 -1.02 7.97
CA ALA A 154 -16.61 -0.66 6.75
C ALA A 154 -17.98 -1.32 6.66
N GLU A 155 -18.93 -0.62 6.06
CA GLU A 155 -20.31 -1.09 5.95
C GLU A 155 -20.92 -0.67 4.61
N ASP A 156 -21.68 -1.60 4.03
CA ASP A 156 -22.61 -1.35 2.93
C ASP A 156 -23.83 -2.26 3.07
N LYS A 157 -24.64 -2.39 2.01
CA LYS A 157 -25.84 -3.25 1.98
C LYS A 157 -25.55 -4.73 2.27
N ASP A 158 -24.32 -5.20 2.06
CA ASP A 158 -23.93 -6.61 2.20
C ASP A 158 -23.37 -6.90 3.61
N GLY A 159 -23.37 -5.90 4.49
CA GLY A 159 -23.06 -6.04 5.91
C GLY A 159 -21.88 -5.18 6.35
N ARG A 160 -21.34 -5.51 7.52
CA ARG A 160 -20.15 -4.87 8.09
C ARG A 160 -18.93 -5.76 7.97
N VAL A 161 -17.76 -5.15 7.82
CA VAL A 161 -16.47 -5.83 7.73
C VAL A 161 -15.39 -5.00 8.41
N VAL A 162 -14.37 -5.65 8.98
CA VAL A 162 -13.15 -4.99 9.44
C VAL A 162 -12.24 -4.74 8.25
N PHE A 163 -11.81 -3.49 8.10
CA PHE A 163 -10.76 -3.08 7.18
C PHE A 163 -9.48 -2.85 7.99
N ASN A 164 -8.56 -3.81 7.87
CA ASN A 164 -7.29 -3.79 8.58
C ASN A 164 -6.34 -2.78 7.94
N GLY A 165 -5.49 -2.17 8.76
CA GLY A 165 -4.39 -1.32 8.32
C GLY A 165 -4.54 0.13 8.73
N TRP A 166 -3.40 0.73 9.03
CA TRP A 166 -3.30 2.15 9.30
C TRP A 166 -3.38 2.94 7.99
N ASN A 167 -4.14 4.04 7.98
CA ASN A 167 -4.39 4.86 6.79
C ASN A 167 -4.04 6.34 7.08
N PRO A 168 -2.76 6.66 7.33
CA PRO A 168 -2.31 8.05 7.44
C PRO A 168 -2.42 8.73 6.07
N LEU A 169 -2.62 10.04 6.06
CA LEU A 169 -2.82 10.84 4.85
C LEU A 169 -1.62 10.75 3.90
N SER A 170 -0.41 10.63 4.44
CA SER A 170 0.82 10.40 3.66
C SER A 170 0.83 9.08 2.88
N GLU A 171 0.16 8.04 3.38
CA GLU A 171 0.06 6.74 2.70
C GLU A 171 -1.27 6.51 2.00
N PHE A 172 -2.27 7.34 2.28
CA PHE A 172 -3.61 7.23 1.70
C PHE A 172 -3.56 7.27 0.17
N ASN A 173 -4.07 6.20 -0.45
CA ASN A 173 -4.15 6.08 -1.89
C ASN A 173 -5.61 6.01 -2.34
N ILE A 174 -6.13 7.12 -2.85
CA ILE A 174 -7.53 7.23 -3.29
C ILE A 174 -7.90 6.22 -4.38
N ARG A 175 -6.93 5.86 -5.23
CA ARG A 175 -7.13 4.91 -6.32
C ARG A 175 -7.23 3.50 -5.82
N LEU A 176 -6.54 3.13 -4.74
CA LEU A 176 -6.55 1.77 -4.19
C LEU A 176 -7.56 1.59 -3.05
N PHE A 177 -8.07 2.69 -2.50
CA PHE A 177 -9.07 2.66 -1.43
C PHE A 177 -10.27 1.78 -1.83
N PRO A 178 -10.71 0.86 -0.95
CA PRO A 178 -11.78 -0.08 -1.25
C PRO A 178 -13.11 0.63 -1.52
N ARG A 179 -13.97 -0.01 -2.30
CA ARG A 179 -15.26 0.53 -2.74
C ARG A 179 -16.47 -0.28 -2.26
N SER A 180 -16.23 -1.43 -1.63
CA SER A 180 -17.27 -2.29 -1.07
C SER A 180 -16.74 -3.20 0.04
N THR A 181 -17.64 -3.74 0.85
CA THR A 181 -17.28 -4.74 1.85
C THR A 181 -16.81 -6.05 1.23
N ALA A 182 -17.35 -6.41 0.04
CA ALA A 182 -16.89 -7.55 -0.73
C ALA A 182 -15.43 -7.42 -1.20
N GLU A 183 -15.00 -6.21 -1.59
CA GLU A 183 -13.59 -5.93 -1.90
C GLU A 183 -12.70 -6.08 -0.66
N ILE A 184 -13.10 -5.54 0.49
CA ILE A 184 -12.31 -5.68 1.73
C ILE A 184 -12.17 -7.15 2.12
N ARG A 185 -13.24 -7.95 2.03
CA ARG A 185 -13.18 -9.39 2.33
C ARG A 185 -12.16 -10.12 1.44
N ARG A 186 -12.11 -9.79 0.15
CA ARG A 186 -11.10 -10.35 -0.76
C ARG A 186 -9.69 -9.88 -0.42
N ILE A 187 -9.52 -8.59 -0.13
CA ILE A 187 -8.22 -8.04 0.29
C ILE A 187 -7.74 -8.76 1.54
N ASN A 188 -8.57 -8.85 2.59
CA ASN A 188 -8.21 -9.54 3.83
C ASN A 188 -7.85 -11.01 3.60
N LEU A 189 -8.61 -11.71 2.74
CA LEU A 189 -8.30 -13.10 2.38
C LEU A 189 -6.95 -13.20 1.65
N LEU A 190 -6.71 -12.36 0.65
CA LEU A 190 -5.47 -12.37 -0.11
C LEU A 190 -4.28 -12.00 0.78
N THR A 191 -4.38 -10.97 1.61
CA THR A 191 -3.34 -10.59 2.58
C THR A 191 -2.99 -11.75 3.51
N ALA A 192 -3.98 -12.49 4.03
CA ALA A 192 -3.72 -13.65 4.87
C ALA A 192 -2.94 -14.76 4.14
N TYR A 193 -3.16 -14.94 2.83
CA TYR A 193 -2.40 -15.90 2.02
C TYR A 193 -1.00 -15.41 1.64
N LEU A 194 -0.76 -14.10 1.61
CA LEU A 194 0.56 -13.55 1.28
C LEU A 194 1.47 -13.46 2.52
N GLY A 195 0.88 -13.47 3.72
CA GLY A 195 1.58 -13.38 4.98
C GLY A 195 2.17 -11.98 5.22
N ASP A 196 2.39 -11.64 6.49
CA ASP A 196 2.98 -10.35 6.87
C ASP A 196 4.52 -10.33 6.71
N THR A 197 5.16 -11.49 6.52
CA THR A 197 6.64 -11.60 6.40
C THR A 197 7.21 -11.12 5.08
N HIS A 198 6.36 -10.97 4.05
CA HIS A 198 6.80 -10.68 2.68
C HIS A 198 6.37 -9.29 2.21
N GLU A 199 6.14 -8.37 3.15
CA GLU A 199 5.98 -6.96 2.81
C GLU A 199 7.35 -6.34 2.47
N LEU A 200 7.44 -5.68 1.31
CA LEU A 200 8.63 -4.91 0.96
C LEU A 200 8.77 -3.73 1.95
N SER A 201 9.72 -3.85 2.87
CA SER A 201 9.89 -2.92 4.01
C SER A 201 10.35 -1.51 3.61
N SER A 202 10.36 -0.60 4.60
CA SER A 202 10.96 0.73 4.46
C SER A 202 12.48 0.59 4.27
N GLY A 203 12.92 0.73 3.02
CA GLY A 203 14.32 0.52 2.67
C GLY A 203 15.32 1.45 3.36
N TYR A 204 16.60 1.10 3.26
CA TYR A 204 17.71 1.85 3.84
C TYR A 204 18.34 2.83 2.84
N PRO A 205 18.67 4.07 3.24
CA PRO A 205 19.38 5.02 2.37
C PRO A 205 20.70 4.45 1.85
N ILE A 206 20.89 4.56 0.54
CA ILE A 206 22.13 4.23 -0.15
C ILE A 206 22.55 5.41 -1.01
N ASN A 207 23.84 5.74 -0.94
CA ASN A 207 24.45 6.74 -1.80
C ASN A 207 25.81 6.22 -2.28
N PRO A 208 25.91 5.70 -3.52
CA PRO A 208 27.17 5.20 -4.04
C PRO A 208 28.25 6.28 -4.14
N GLY A 209 27.89 7.58 -4.19
CA GLY A 209 28.83 8.69 -4.32
C GLY A 209 29.59 8.72 -5.65
N LYS A 210 29.16 7.93 -6.65
CA LYS A 210 29.85 7.77 -7.94
C LYS A 210 29.24 8.67 -9.01
N LYS A 211 30.05 9.06 -10.00
CA LYS A 211 29.53 9.74 -11.20
C LYS A 211 28.89 8.73 -12.14
N GLY A 212 27.85 9.16 -12.86
CA GLY A 212 27.18 8.37 -13.90
C GLY A 212 25.87 7.74 -13.43
N THR A 213 25.41 6.75 -14.18
CA THR A 213 24.14 6.06 -13.97
C THR A 213 24.31 4.56 -14.11
N ALA A 214 23.54 3.77 -13.38
CA ALA A 214 23.46 2.32 -13.54
C ALA A 214 22.11 1.91 -14.15
N PRO A 215 22.06 0.87 -15.01
CA PRO A 215 20.81 0.36 -15.55
C PRO A 215 19.93 -0.23 -14.45
N VAL A 216 18.63 0.04 -14.52
CA VAL A 216 17.62 -0.50 -13.61
C VAL A 216 16.76 -1.50 -14.38
N TYR A 217 16.60 -2.70 -13.85
CA TYR A 217 15.83 -3.79 -14.45
C TYR A 217 14.56 -4.06 -13.67
N ALA A 218 13.51 -4.59 -14.32
CA ALA A 218 12.29 -4.96 -13.62
C ALA A 218 12.43 -6.24 -12.77
N ALA A 219 13.45 -7.06 -13.04
CA ALA A 219 13.72 -8.29 -12.30
C ALA A 219 15.25 -8.53 -12.22
N PRO A 220 15.76 -9.33 -11.27
CA PRO A 220 17.19 -9.53 -11.04
C PRO A 220 17.83 -10.52 -12.05
N PHE A 221 17.52 -10.39 -13.33
CA PHE A 221 17.96 -11.28 -14.42
C PHE A 221 18.61 -10.53 -15.59
N GLY A 222 19.15 -9.34 -15.31
CA GLY A 222 19.90 -8.53 -16.27
C GLY A 222 19.16 -8.33 -17.60
N LYS A 223 19.77 -8.75 -18.71
CA LYS A 223 19.22 -8.52 -20.07
C LYS A 223 17.99 -9.36 -20.40
N SER A 224 17.71 -10.42 -19.63
CA SER A 224 16.49 -11.22 -19.77
C SER A 224 15.28 -10.52 -19.14
N ALA A 225 15.52 -9.60 -18.21
CA ALA A 225 14.50 -8.79 -17.59
C ALA A 225 14.11 -7.59 -18.48
N TRP A 226 12.84 -7.23 -18.42
CA TRP A 226 12.31 -6.04 -19.04
C TRP A 226 12.91 -4.78 -18.39
N ARG A 227 12.99 -3.69 -19.18
CA ARG A 227 13.49 -2.40 -18.70
C ARG A 227 12.65 -1.23 -19.21
N ALA A 228 12.26 -0.36 -18.28
CA ALA A 228 11.42 0.78 -18.55
C ALA A 228 12.09 1.86 -19.40
N ALA A 229 11.31 2.89 -19.72
CA ALA A 229 11.73 4.01 -20.57
C ALA A 229 12.31 3.54 -21.92
N LYS A 230 11.66 2.54 -22.55
CA LYS A 230 12.11 1.92 -23.81
C LYS A 230 13.53 1.33 -23.69
N GLY A 231 13.78 0.62 -22.59
CA GLY A 231 15.09 0.03 -22.31
C GLY A 231 16.13 1.06 -21.85
N LYS A 232 15.74 2.18 -21.27
CA LYS A 232 16.66 3.23 -20.79
C LYS A 232 16.54 3.57 -19.31
N ALA A 233 15.70 2.86 -18.55
CA ALA A 233 15.61 3.07 -17.11
C ALA A 233 16.99 2.93 -16.46
N ALA A 234 17.35 3.92 -15.67
CA ALA A 234 18.62 4.01 -14.99
C ALA A 234 18.48 4.84 -13.72
N VAL A 235 19.34 4.58 -12.74
CA VAL A 235 19.46 5.34 -11.50
C VAL A 235 20.74 6.17 -11.52
N GLY A 236 20.71 7.40 -11.00
CA GLY A 236 21.89 8.23 -10.82
C GLY A 236 22.71 7.76 -9.62
N LEU A 237 24.02 7.57 -9.79
CA LEU A 237 24.88 7.01 -8.73
C LEU A 237 25.43 8.07 -7.75
N LYS A 238 25.11 9.34 -7.97
CA LYS A 238 25.47 10.47 -7.08
C LYS A 238 24.36 10.82 -6.09
N GLY A 239 23.12 10.48 -6.43
CA GLY A 239 21.95 10.75 -5.60
C GLY A 239 21.74 9.69 -4.54
N GLU A 240 20.79 9.96 -3.65
CA GLU A 240 20.30 8.97 -2.70
C GLU A 240 19.24 8.08 -3.36
N SER A 241 19.21 6.82 -2.95
CA SER A 241 18.14 5.86 -3.23
C SER A 241 17.89 5.04 -1.97
N LEU A 242 16.81 4.28 -1.93
CA LEU A 242 16.51 3.40 -0.80
C LEU A 242 16.66 1.94 -1.24
N SER A 243 17.51 1.18 -0.56
CA SER A 243 17.66 -0.26 -0.75
C SER A 243 16.55 -0.99 -0.01
N LEU A 244 15.71 -1.73 -0.74
CA LEU A 244 14.64 -2.53 -0.16
C LEU A 244 15.13 -3.93 0.21
N MET A 245 15.92 -4.56 -0.66
CA MET A 245 16.45 -5.92 -0.45
C MET A 245 17.60 -6.23 -1.40
N ASP A 246 18.34 -7.29 -1.09
CA ASP A 246 19.42 -7.85 -1.93
C ASP A 246 19.12 -9.28 -2.30
N TRP A 247 19.36 -9.62 -3.56
CA TRP A 247 19.06 -10.92 -4.13
C TRP A 247 20.20 -11.42 -5.01
N ARG A 248 20.63 -12.66 -4.83
CA ARG A 248 21.55 -13.31 -5.75
C ARG A 248 20.79 -14.26 -6.66
N ASN A 249 20.88 -14.02 -7.97
CA ASN A 249 20.21 -14.87 -8.94
C ASN A 249 20.98 -16.18 -9.21
N ASN A 250 20.37 -17.08 -10.00
CA ASN A 250 20.94 -18.38 -10.36
C ASN A 250 22.23 -18.27 -11.21
N ASP A 251 22.48 -17.13 -11.86
CA ASP A 251 23.73 -16.84 -12.58
C ASP A 251 24.86 -16.41 -11.63
N GLY A 252 24.57 -16.30 -10.33
CA GLY A 252 25.51 -15.94 -9.29
C GLY A 252 25.74 -14.43 -9.14
N GLU A 253 24.95 -13.58 -9.81
CA GLU A 253 25.02 -12.12 -9.70
C GLU A 253 24.12 -11.59 -8.57
N THR A 254 24.61 -10.64 -7.78
CA THR A 254 23.82 -9.95 -6.77
C THR A 254 23.18 -8.69 -7.34
N TYR A 255 21.88 -8.55 -7.14
CA TYR A 255 21.09 -7.37 -7.45
C TYR A 255 20.50 -6.80 -6.16
N THR A 256 20.44 -5.48 -6.08
CA THR A 256 19.73 -4.75 -5.03
C THR A 256 18.44 -4.19 -5.63
N LEU A 257 17.30 -4.49 -5.00
CA LEU A 257 16.04 -3.83 -5.29
C LEU A 257 16.10 -2.43 -4.66
N ILE A 258 15.97 -1.41 -5.48
CA ILE A 258 16.03 -0.02 -5.04
C ILE A 258 14.75 0.72 -5.36
N ARG A 259 14.43 1.69 -4.51
CA ARG A 259 13.46 2.74 -4.74
C ARG A 259 14.19 4.06 -4.96
N TYR A 260 13.90 4.77 -6.05
CA TYR A 260 14.62 5.99 -6.41
C TYR A 260 13.76 7.01 -7.15
N ASN A 261 14.05 8.29 -6.93
CA ASN A 261 13.35 9.39 -7.58
C ASN A 261 13.91 9.63 -8.99
N VAL A 262 13.00 9.71 -9.97
CA VAL A 262 13.31 10.16 -11.34
C VAL A 262 13.02 11.65 -11.47
N SER A 263 11.94 12.11 -10.83
CA SER A 263 11.52 13.50 -10.67
C SER A 263 10.46 13.57 -9.58
N GLU A 264 10.03 14.77 -9.19
CA GLU A 264 8.90 14.94 -8.25
C GLU A 264 7.57 14.29 -8.70
N ARG A 265 7.45 13.94 -9.98
CA ARG A 265 6.25 13.31 -10.56
C ARG A 265 6.44 11.83 -10.82
N THR A 266 7.62 11.27 -10.54
CA THR A 266 7.92 9.88 -10.90
C THR A 266 8.99 9.33 -9.99
N GLN A 267 8.65 8.27 -9.28
CA GLN A 267 9.60 7.40 -8.60
C GLN A 267 9.66 6.08 -9.36
N ARG A 268 10.66 5.24 -9.10
CA ARG A 268 10.66 3.86 -9.60
C ARG A 268 11.20 2.93 -8.54
N VAL A 269 10.73 1.69 -8.59
CA VAL A 269 11.26 0.54 -7.88
C VAL A 269 11.79 -0.44 -8.91
N GLY A 270 13.03 -0.90 -8.74
CA GLY A 270 13.64 -1.86 -9.65
C GLY A 270 15.02 -2.32 -9.23
N TRP A 271 15.57 -3.29 -9.97
CA TRP A 271 16.78 -4.01 -9.62
C TRP A 271 18.02 -3.42 -10.28
N VAL A 272 19.08 -3.24 -9.50
CA VAL A 272 20.40 -2.77 -9.97
C VAL A 272 21.46 -3.75 -9.49
N LEU A 273 22.47 -4.03 -10.31
CA LEU A 273 23.62 -4.82 -9.88
C LEU A 273 24.28 -4.20 -8.64
N SER A 274 24.43 -4.96 -7.56
CA SER A 274 24.91 -4.46 -6.26
C SER A 274 26.31 -3.82 -6.37
N ARG A 275 27.18 -4.38 -7.22
CA ARG A 275 28.52 -3.82 -7.53
C ARG A 275 28.49 -2.39 -8.10
N GLU A 276 27.47 -2.04 -8.88
CA GLU A 276 27.32 -0.67 -9.42
C GLU A 276 27.08 0.32 -8.29
N LEU A 277 26.29 -0.10 -7.30
CA LEU A 277 26.01 0.65 -6.07
C LEU A 277 27.19 0.65 -5.08
N GLY A 278 28.28 -0.07 -5.38
CA GLY A 278 29.44 -0.18 -4.50
C GLY A 278 29.21 -1.09 -3.29
N ARG A 279 28.21 -1.98 -3.37
CA ARG A 279 27.90 -2.96 -2.33
C ARG A 279 28.61 -4.27 -2.63
N GLU A 280 28.86 -5.05 -1.58
CA GLU A 280 29.50 -6.36 -1.69
C GLU A 280 28.57 -7.36 -2.39
N GLU A 281 29.16 -8.27 -3.15
CA GLU A 281 28.43 -9.40 -3.76
C GLU A 281 28.17 -10.45 -2.66
N LYS A 282 26.94 -10.99 -2.61
CA LYS A 282 26.60 -12.06 -1.66
C LYS A 282 27.41 -13.32 -1.98
N GLN A 283 28.20 -13.83 -1.03
CA GLN A 283 29.07 -14.99 -1.26
C GLN A 283 28.31 -16.31 -1.41
N GLN A 284 27.15 -16.43 -0.77
CA GLN A 284 26.17 -17.50 -0.92
C GLN A 284 24.78 -16.84 -0.87
N GLN A 285 23.83 -17.36 -1.64
CA GLN A 285 22.43 -17.11 -1.31
C GLN A 285 22.17 -17.95 -0.06
N GLU A 286 21.86 -17.32 1.08
CA GLU A 286 21.76 -18.03 2.37
C GLU A 286 20.68 -19.12 2.34
N HIS A 287 19.70 -19.00 1.45
CA HIS A 287 18.61 -19.95 1.24
C HIS A 287 18.22 -20.07 -0.25
N ASP A 288 17.36 -21.02 -0.64
CA ASP A 288 16.81 -21.06 -2.02
C ASP A 288 16.17 -19.70 -2.36
N PRO A 289 16.23 -19.18 -3.60
CA PRO A 289 15.43 -18.01 -4.01
C PRO A 289 13.95 -18.06 -3.54
N LEU A 290 13.40 -19.26 -3.36
CA LEU A 290 12.10 -19.49 -2.73
C LEU A 290 11.94 -19.00 -1.28
N TYR A 291 13.01 -18.60 -0.57
CA TYR A 291 12.95 -18.18 0.85
C TYR A 291 12.74 -16.67 1.07
N ASP A 292 13.15 -15.80 0.15
CA ASP A 292 13.05 -14.33 0.36
C ASP A 292 11.72 -13.75 -0.15
N PHE A 293 10.89 -14.55 -0.83
CA PHE A 293 9.60 -14.16 -1.39
C PHE A 293 8.54 -15.21 -1.06
N CYS A 294 7.29 -14.79 -0.90
CA CYS A 294 6.19 -15.74 -1.05
C CYS A 294 6.06 -16.14 -2.53
N GLN A 295 5.41 -17.26 -2.84
CA GLN A 295 5.08 -17.59 -4.23
C GLN A 295 3.66 -18.11 -4.33
N VAL A 296 2.71 -17.17 -4.30
CA VAL A 296 1.28 -17.47 -4.36
C VAL A 296 0.75 -17.08 -5.74
N ASP A 297 0.19 -18.05 -6.46
CA ASP A 297 -0.39 -17.81 -7.78
C ASP A 297 -1.71 -17.04 -7.65
N VAL A 298 -1.81 -15.92 -8.38
CA VAL A 298 -2.96 -15.00 -8.37
C VAL A 298 -3.40 -14.67 -9.80
N TRP A 299 -4.66 -14.31 -9.99
CA TRP A 299 -5.15 -13.74 -11.26
C TRP A 299 -5.76 -12.36 -11.07
N ALA A 300 -5.80 -11.58 -12.15
CA ALA A 300 -6.54 -10.33 -12.20
C ALA A 300 -8.05 -10.59 -12.33
N ILE A 301 -8.87 -10.08 -11.41
CA ILE A 301 -10.34 -10.23 -11.44
C ILE A 301 -11.04 -9.12 -12.23
N ALA A 302 -10.31 -8.08 -12.61
CA ALA A 302 -10.75 -6.98 -13.45
C ALA A 302 -9.58 -6.49 -14.34
N ASP A 303 -9.90 -5.69 -15.36
CA ASP A 303 -8.87 -4.94 -16.09
C ASP A 303 -8.19 -3.95 -15.13
N THR A 304 -6.88 -4.09 -14.97
CA THR A 304 -6.07 -3.29 -14.05
C THR A 304 -4.74 -2.91 -14.73
N TYR A 305 -3.69 -2.66 -13.95
CA TYR A 305 -2.39 -2.25 -14.46
C TYR A 305 -1.25 -2.81 -13.62
N LEU A 306 -0.07 -2.87 -14.23
CA LEU A 306 1.21 -3.11 -13.56
C LEU A 306 2.05 -1.83 -13.63
N THR A 307 2.58 -1.38 -12.50
CA THR A 307 3.44 -0.20 -12.37
C THR A 307 4.82 -0.55 -11.81
N ASP A 308 5.84 0.25 -12.14
CA ASP A 308 7.12 0.28 -11.42
C ASP A 308 7.24 1.50 -10.49
N ASP A 309 6.20 2.32 -10.40
CA ASP A 309 6.11 3.54 -9.59
C ASP A 309 4.88 3.48 -8.66
N PRO A 310 4.88 2.65 -7.60
CA PRO A 310 3.72 2.51 -6.72
C PRO A 310 3.47 3.72 -5.80
N ASP A 311 4.48 4.56 -5.54
CA ASP A 311 4.39 5.63 -4.54
C ASP A 311 4.02 7.01 -5.11
N VAL A 312 4.30 7.28 -6.39
CA VAL A 312 4.15 8.62 -6.97
C VAL A 312 3.13 8.66 -8.10
N SER A 313 3.54 8.37 -9.34
CA SER A 313 2.64 8.52 -10.49
C SER A 313 1.64 7.38 -10.63
N GLN A 314 1.98 6.19 -10.12
CA GLN A 314 1.25 4.95 -10.40
C GLN A 314 1.13 4.73 -11.91
N PHE A 315 2.15 5.12 -12.67
CA PHE A 315 2.13 5.06 -14.13
C PHE A 315 1.91 3.63 -14.61
N ARG A 316 0.88 3.45 -15.44
CA ARG A 316 0.49 2.15 -16.01
C ARG A 316 1.54 1.68 -17.01
N GLN A 317 2.55 0.97 -16.53
CA GLN A 317 3.61 0.47 -17.37
C GLN A 317 3.09 -0.62 -18.31
N PHE A 318 2.13 -1.41 -17.84
CA PHE A 318 1.32 -2.31 -18.65
C PHE A 318 -0.14 -2.21 -18.22
N GLU A 319 -1.05 -2.26 -19.19
CA GLU A 319 -2.45 -2.60 -18.90
C GLU A 319 -2.52 -4.11 -18.70
N VAL A 320 -3.17 -4.54 -17.62
CA VAL A 320 -3.33 -5.93 -17.22
C VAL A 320 -4.77 -6.33 -17.52
N PRO A 321 -5.02 -7.13 -18.56
CA PRO A 321 -6.36 -7.66 -18.80
C PRO A 321 -6.81 -8.53 -17.64
N LYS A 322 -8.13 -8.56 -17.40
CA LYS A 322 -8.75 -9.59 -16.56
C LYS A 322 -8.26 -10.99 -16.95
N GLU A 323 -8.12 -11.87 -15.96
CA GLU A 323 -7.67 -13.27 -16.07
C GLU A 323 -6.16 -13.44 -16.36
N THR A 324 -5.39 -12.34 -16.39
CA THR A 324 -3.93 -12.43 -16.41
C THR A 324 -3.45 -13.09 -15.12
N CYS A 325 -2.65 -14.15 -15.25
CA CYS A 325 -2.08 -14.90 -14.13
C CYS A 325 -0.70 -14.35 -13.77
N PHE A 326 -0.38 -14.39 -12.47
CA PHE A 326 0.87 -13.93 -11.90
C PHE A 326 1.32 -14.84 -10.76
N THR A 327 2.63 -14.88 -10.50
CA THR A 327 3.15 -15.33 -9.20
C THR A 327 3.30 -14.10 -8.31
N CYS A 328 2.59 -14.04 -7.18
CA CYS A 328 2.82 -12.99 -6.18
C CYS A 328 4.05 -13.33 -5.35
N LEU A 329 4.96 -12.36 -5.26
CA LEU A 329 6.24 -12.42 -4.56
C LEU A 329 6.21 -11.76 -3.18
N GLY A 330 5.22 -10.90 -2.92
CA GLY A 330 5.08 -10.14 -1.68
C GLY A 330 4.07 -9.02 -1.81
N THR A 331 3.97 -8.19 -0.79
CA THR A 331 3.06 -7.03 -0.75
C THR A 331 3.83 -5.72 -0.64
N TYR A 332 3.20 -4.63 -1.06
CA TYR A 332 3.72 -3.28 -0.87
C TYR A 332 2.60 -2.25 -0.89
N LYS A 333 2.23 -1.68 0.26
CA LYS A 333 1.33 -0.51 0.35
C LYS A 333 0.06 -0.61 -0.50
N GLY A 334 -0.67 -1.73 -0.39
CA GLY A 334 -1.89 -2.00 -1.15
C GLY A 334 -1.69 -2.56 -2.57
N TYR A 335 -0.45 -2.85 -2.95
CA TYR A 335 -0.10 -3.60 -4.16
C TYR A 335 0.38 -5.02 -3.80
N ALA A 336 0.16 -5.95 -4.72
CA ALA A 336 0.95 -7.16 -4.82
C ALA A 336 2.19 -6.88 -5.67
N TYR A 337 3.36 -7.28 -5.18
CA TYR A 337 4.56 -7.37 -6.01
C TYR A 337 4.53 -8.72 -6.72
N VAL A 338 4.53 -8.70 -8.05
CA VAL A 338 4.23 -9.88 -8.87
C VAL A 338 5.30 -10.13 -9.93
N GLU A 339 5.46 -11.39 -10.30
CA GLU A 339 6.22 -11.87 -11.45
C GLU A 339 5.29 -12.22 -12.63
N ALA A 340 5.70 -11.81 -13.82
CA ALA A 340 5.12 -12.19 -15.09
C ALA A 340 6.14 -12.12 -16.23
N GLU A 341 5.71 -12.49 -17.44
CA GLU A 341 6.49 -12.35 -18.67
C GLU A 341 5.73 -11.54 -19.73
N VAL A 342 6.46 -10.69 -20.46
CA VAL A 342 5.88 -9.83 -21.50
C VAL A 342 6.62 -9.96 -22.83
N SER A 343 5.86 -10.03 -23.92
CA SER A 343 6.40 -9.96 -25.27
C SER A 343 7.09 -8.61 -25.54
N LYS A 344 7.87 -8.53 -26.63
CA LYS A 344 8.45 -7.26 -27.12
C LYS A 344 7.41 -6.16 -27.40
N LYS A 345 6.13 -6.53 -27.54
CA LYS A 345 5.01 -5.59 -27.75
C LYS A 345 4.32 -5.18 -26.44
N GLY A 346 4.81 -5.64 -25.29
CA GLY A 346 4.25 -5.34 -23.97
C GLY A 346 2.95 -6.07 -23.66
N LYS A 347 2.73 -7.24 -24.28
CA LYS A 347 1.61 -8.14 -23.93
C LYS A 347 2.11 -9.27 -23.04
N PHE A 348 1.38 -9.58 -21.98
CA PHE A 348 1.63 -10.74 -21.12
C PHE A 348 1.61 -12.02 -21.96
N THR A 349 2.70 -12.78 -21.92
CA THR A 349 2.88 -14.04 -22.65
C THR A 349 4.05 -14.83 -22.09
N ASP A 350 3.90 -16.14 -22.05
CA ASP A 350 4.97 -17.07 -21.72
C ASP A 350 6.09 -17.05 -22.78
N GLY A 351 7.32 -17.27 -22.34
CA GLY A 351 8.56 -17.10 -23.11
C GLY A 351 8.95 -15.63 -23.37
N GLY A 352 8.40 -14.69 -22.60
CA GLY A 352 8.62 -13.25 -22.73
C GLY A 352 9.87 -12.74 -22.04
N ALA A 353 10.02 -11.41 -21.97
CA ALA A 353 10.95 -10.78 -21.04
C ALA A 353 10.34 -10.78 -19.64
N ILE A 354 11.13 -11.15 -18.64
CA ILE A 354 10.67 -11.23 -17.23
C ILE A 354 10.38 -9.81 -16.73
N VAL A 355 9.22 -9.60 -16.12
CA VAL A 355 8.85 -8.36 -15.48
C VAL A 355 8.38 -8.65 -14.06
N TRP A 356 9.02 -8.01 -13.08
CA TRP A 356 8.45 -7.89 -11.75
C TRP A 356 7.97 -6.46 -11.53
N GLY A 357 6.84 -6.30 -10.85
CA GLY A 357 6.21 -5.00 -10.66
C GLY A 357 4.99 -5.07 -9.77
N PHE A 358 4.25 -3.97 -9.69
CA PHE A 358 3.18 -3.79 -8.70
C PHE A 358 1.82 -3.78 -9.37
N VAL A 359 0.93 -4.68 -8.93
CA VAL A 359 -0.47 -4.76 -9.37
C VAL A 359 -1.39 -4.50 -8.16
N PRO A 360 -2.44 -3.67 -8.28
CA PRO A 360 -3.35 -3.38 -7.18
C PRO A 360 -3.89 -4.64 -6.50
N LEU A 361 -3.69 -4.77 -5.18
CA LEU A 361 -4.07 -5.96 -4.42
C LEU A 361 -5.57 -6.24 -4.50
N ARG A 362 -6.38 -5.17 -4.49
CA ARG A 362 -7.85 -5.27 -4.59
C ARG A 362 -8.38 -5.85 -5.91
N ASP A 363 -7.54 -5.84 -6.96
CA ASP A 363 -7.89 -6.30 -8.30
C ASP A 363 -7.38 -7.75 -8.55
N LEU A 364 -6.90 -8.42 -7.50
CA LEU A 364 -6.35 -9.78 -7.54
C LEU A 364 -7.15 -10.76 -6.69
N GLU A 365 -7.04 -12.05 -7.02
CA GLU A 365 -7.57 -13.17 -6.25
C GLU A 365 -6.65 -14.38 -6.37
N ILE A 366 -6.63 -15.23 -5.34
CA ILE A 366 -5.82 -16.46 -5.30
C ILE A 366 -6.38 -17.47 -6.31
N MET A 367 -5.51 -18.04 -7.14
CA MET A 367 -5.94 -19.01 -8.16
C MET A 367 -6.30 -20.36 -7.56
N ASP A 368 -5.52 -20.81 -6.58
CA ASP A 368 -5.65 -22.13 -5.96
C ASP A 368 -5.48 -22.00 -4.44
N PRO A 369 -6.59 -21.94 -3.68
CA PRO A 369 -6.56 -21.73 -2.24
C PRO A 369 -6.09 -22.97 -1.45
N GLY A 370 -5.67 -24.05 -2.12
CA GLY A 370 -5.23 -25.30 -1.48
C GLY A 370 -6.33 -26.35 -1.38
N GLU A 371 -5.92 -27.63 -1.34
CA GLU A 371 -6.83 -28.77 -1.23
C GLU A 371 -7.30 -28.93 0.22
N GLU A 372 -8.62 -28.91 0.45
CA GLU A 372 -9.20 -29.11 1.77
C GLU A 372 -8.88 -30.51 2.33
N GLN A 373 -8.70 -30.61 3.65
CA GLN A 373 -8.26 -31.82 4.35
C GLN A 373 -9.31 -32.29 5.38
N PRO A 374 -10.43 -32.90 4.97
CA PRO A 374 -11.53 -33.27 5.88
C PRO A 374 -11.11 -34.21 7.02
N GLU A 375 -10.20 -35.15 6.77
CA GLU A 375 -9.72 -36.07 7.81
C GLU A 375 -8.84 -35.37 8.85
N VAL A 376 -8.19 -34.26 8.48
CA VAL A 376 -7.45 -33.42 9.42
C VAL A 376 -8.40 -32.52 10.20
N MET A 377 -9.41 -31.96 9.53
CA MET A 377 -10.47 -31.18 10.19
C MET A 377 -11.16 -31.99 11.29
N LYS A 378 -11.52 -33.26 11.06
CA LYS A 378 -12.12 -34.13 12.10
C LYS A 378 -11.30 -34.21 13.39
N LYS A 379 -9.97 -34.07 13.32
CA LYS A 379 -9.09 -34.09 14.50
C LYS A 379 -9.13 -32.79 15.31
N LEU A 380 -9.48 -31.68 14.67
CA LEU A 380 -9.58 -30.37 15.30
C LEU A 380 -10.98 -30.07 15.85
N VAL A 381 -12.00 -30.89 15.55
CA VAL A 381 -13.35 -30.71 16.10
C VAL A 381 -13.29 -30.82 17.62
N GLY A 382 -13.77 -29.79 18.31
CA GLY A 382 -13.69 -29.67 19.76
C GLY A 382 -13.43 -28.24 20.22
N THR A 383 -13.23 -28.07 21.52
CA THR A 383 -12.89 -26.80 22.14
C THR A 383 -11.48 -26.86 22.70
N TRP A 384 -10.71 -25.82 22.42
CA TRP A 384 -9.28 -25.75 22.64
C TRP A 384 -8.92 -24.48 23.38
N SER A 385 -7.97 -24.61 24.31
CA SER A 385 -7.40 -23.49 25.05
C SER A 385 -5.94 -23.29 24.65
N PHE A 386 -5.53 -22.02 24.54
CA PHE A 386 -4.14 -21.65 24.39
C PHE A 386 -3.32 -22.11 25.60
N ASP A 387 -2.17 -22.74 25.33
CA ASP A 387 -1.32 -23.33 26.37
C ASP A 387 0.00 -22.56 26.52
N ALA A 388 0.73 -22.34 25.41
CA ALA A 388 2.05 -21.72 25.43
C ALA A 388 2.47 -21.15 24.07
N GLY A 389 3.44 -20.22 24.08
CA GLY A 389 4.05 -19.63 22.89
C GLY A 389 3.60 -18.19 22.63
N GLY A 390 3.70 -17.74 21.37
CA GLY A 390 3.02 -16.52 20.93
C GLY A 390 1.54 -16.80 20.70
N SER A 391 0.66 -15.89 21.08
CA SER A 391 -0.77 -16.06 20.78
C SER A 391 -1.05 -15.70 19.31
N PHE A 392 -1.37 -16.72 18.49
CA PHE A 392 -1.75 -16.59 17.07
C PHE A 392 -3.26 -16.60 16.85
N GLY A 393 -4.04 -16.50 17.94
CA GLY A 393 -5.47 -16.68 17.93
C GLY A 393 -6.11 -16.33 19.28
N PRO A 394 -7.41 -16.59 19.45
CA PRO A 394 -8.07 -16.39 20.73
C PRO A 394 -7.57 -17.41 21.77
N ASP A 395 -7.71 -17.09 23.06
CA ASP A 395 -7.34 -18.01 24.14
C ASP A 395 -8.20 -19.26 24.15
N VAL A 396 -9.46 -19.16 23.72
CA VAL A 396 -10.36 -20.32 23.58
C VAL A 396 -11.00 -20.29 22.20
N ILE A 397 -10.89 -21.40 21.46
CA ILE A 397 -11.52 -21.59 20.17
C ILE A 397 -12.26 -22.93 20.11
N SER A 398 -13.46 -22.91 19.54
CA SER A 398 -14.26 -24.11 19.29
C SER A 398 -14.46 -24.29 17.80
N PHE A 399 -14.16 -25.49 17.31
CA PHE A 399 -14.32 -25.90 15.93
C PHE A 399 -15.43 -26.95 15.84
N ALA A 400 -16.47 -26.66 15.05
CA ALA A 400 -17.61 -27.55 14.83
C ALA A 400 -17.43 -28.40 13.56
N GLU A 401 -18.10 -29.56 13.53
CA GLU A 401 -18.08 -30.50 12.39
C GLU A 401 -18.62 -29.89 11.09
N ASP A 402 -19.50 -28.89 11.17
CA ASP A 402 -20.08 -28.21 10.02
C ASP A 402 -19.17 -27.15 9.40
N GLY A 403 -17.93 -27.02 9.89
CA GLY A 403 -16.97 -26.04 9.41
C GLY A 403 -17.16 -24.64 9.99
N THR A 404 -17.99 -24.48 11.04
CA THR A 404 -18.08 -23.22 11.79
C THR A 404 -17.15 -23.20 13.00
N PHE A 405 -16.66 -22.01 13.36
CA PHE A 405 -15.89 -21.81 14.58
C PHE A 405 -16.46 -20.65 15.40
N THR A 406 -16.20 -20.70 16.71
CA THR A 406 -16.48 -19.62 17.66
C THR A 406 -15.30 -19.46 18.62
N SER A 407 -15.06 -18.25 19.11
CA SER A 407 -14.04 -18.02 20.12
C SER A 407 -14.55 -17.20 21.31
N ASN A 408 -13.74 -17.11 22.36
CA ASN A 408 -13.99 -16.24 23.51
C ASN A 408 -13.57 -14.77 23.25
N LEU A 409 -12.95 -14.46 22.10
CA LEU A 409 -12.61 -13.07 21.78
C LEU A 409 -13.88 -12.30 21.41
N VAL A 410 -14.12 -11.21 22.12
CA VAL A 410 -15.26 -10.32 21.87
C VAL A 410 -14.80 -9.16 21.00
N ASP A 411 -15.38 -9.07 19.80
CA ASP A 411 -15.25 -7.87 18.98
C ASP A 411 -16.28 -6.84 19.46
N ARG A 412 -15.84 -5.59 19.65
CA ARG A 412 -16.69 -4.49 20.10
C ARG A 412 -16.59 -3.37 19.10
N VAL A 413 -17.66 -3.17 18.34
CA VAL A 413 -17.72 -2.17 17.30
C VAL A 413 -18.23 -0.87 17.91
N HIS A 414 -17.50 0.22 17.73
CA HIS A 414 -17.94 1.55 18.17
C HIS A 414 -18.19 2.47 16.97
N ASP A 415 -19.06 3.46 17.15
CA ASP A 415 -19.16 4.59 16.22
C ASP A 415 -18.07 5.63 16.49
N LEU A 416 -17.98 6.65 15.63
CA LEU A 416 -17.04 7.77 15.76
C LEU A 416 -17.17 8.56 17.08
N LYS A 417 -18.22 8.35 17.87
CA LYS A 417 -18.44 8.99 19.18
C LYS A 417 -18.13 8.04 20.33
N GLY A 418 -17.55 6.88 20.05
CA GLY A 418 -17.23 5.83 21.02
C GLY A 418 -18.47 5.11 21.56
N LYS A 419 -19.62 5.23 20.90
CA LYS A 419 -20.81 4.46 21.28
C LYS A 419 -20.69 3.05 20.71
N GLU A 420 -20.73 2.04 21.58
CA GLU A 420 -20.82 0.64 21.16
C GLU A 420 -22.08 0.45 20.29
N LEU A 421 -21.85 0.02 19.05
CA LEU A 421 -22.85 -0.33 18.06
C LEU A 421 -23.22 -1.80 18.13
N ASP A 422 -22.22 -2.66 18.39
CA ASP A 422 -22.38 -4.11 18.41
C ASP A 422 -21.25 -4.75 19.25
N SER A 423 -21.54 -5.91 19.84
CA SER A 423 -20.56 -6.72 20.54
C SER A 423 -20.89 -8.20 20.36
N TYR A 424 -19.93 -8.97 19.86
CA TYR A 424 -20.13 -10.39 19.60
C TYR A 424 -18.84 -11.18 19.77
N ASN A 425 -19.00 -12.45 20.15
CA ASN A 425 -17.91 -13.42 20.06
C ASN A 425 -17.51 -13.61 18.61
N ILE A 426 -16.20 -13.62 18.35
CA ILE A 426 -15.70 -13.90 17.02
C ILE A 426 -16.15 -15.30 16.60
N SER A 427 -16.75 -15.35 15.42
CA SER A 427 -17.24 -16.56 14.78
C SER A 427 -17.05 -16.47 13.28
N GLY A 428 -17.09 -17.61 12.62
CA GLY A 428 -16.97 -17.68 11.16
C GLY A 428 -16.86 -19.11 10.67
N THR A 429 -16.23 -19.28 9.50
CA THR A 429 -15.95 -20.58 8.91
C THR A 429 -14.47 -20.91 9.03
N TRP A 430 -14.16 -22.19 9.21
CA TRP A 430 -12.78 -22.66 9.25
C TRP A 430 -12.61 -23.88 8.35
N LYS A 431 -11.38 -24.08 7.87
CA LYS A 431 -10.98 -25.28 7.16
C LYS A 431 -9.50 -25.52 7.28
N VAL A 432 -9.10 -26.77 7.07
CA VAL A 432 -7.69 -27.15 6.92
C VAL A 432 -7.42 -27.39 5.46
N ILE A 433 -6.33 -26.82 4.95
CA ILE A 433 -5.85 -27.04 3.58
C ILE A 433 -4.47 -27.68 3.61
N ALA A 434 -4.13 -28.43 2.57
CA ALA A 434 -2.76 -28.88 2.35
C ALA A 434 -1.86 -27.66 2.10
N TYR A 435 -0.80 -27.53 2.89
CA TYR A 435 0.18 -26.49 2.68
C TYR A 435 1.11 -26.86 1.52
N ARG A 436 1.55 -25.84 0.78
CA ARG A 436 2.48 -25.99 -0.33
C ARG A 436 3.79 -25.32 0.09
N PRO A 437 4.90 -26.06 0.23
CA PRO A 437 6.20 -25.47 0.59
C PRO A 437 6.61 -24.32 -0.34
N ARG A 438 6.22 -24.38 -1.62
CA ARG A 438 6.45 -23.30 -2.59
C ARG A 438 5.86 -21.95 -2.16
N TRP A 439 4.77 -21.91 -1.39
CA TRP A 439 4.18 -20.63 -0.95
C TRP A 439 5.10 -19.85 0.00
N ASN A 440 5.99 -20.55 0.70
CA ASN A 440 6.98 -19.96 1.60
C ASN A 440 6.37 -19.00 2.65
N LEU A 441 5.30 -19.40 3.32
CA LEU A 441 4.59 -18.56 4.30
C LEU A 441 5.02 -18.83 5.75
N PHE A 442 5.53 -20.03 6.03
CA PHE A 442 5.79 -20.50 7.39
C PHE A 442 7.21 -21.05 7.50
N TRP A 443 7.89 -20.75 8.60
CA TRP A 443 9.30 -21.10 8.82
C TRP A 443 9.56 -22.60 9.00
N ASP A 444 8.54 -23.36 9.40
CA ASP A 444 8.65 -24.80 9.74
C ASP A 444 8.11 -25.74 8.67
N GLU A 445 7.71 -25.21 7.50
CA GLU A 445 7.13 -25.97 6.38
C GLU A 445 6.07 -27.01 6.82
N PRO A 446 4.98 -26.58 7.47
CA PRO A 446 3.99 -27.46 8.05
C PRO A 446 3.30 -28.28 6.95
N GLY A 447 2.81 -29.49 7.27
CA GLY A 447 2.07 -30.29 6.27
C GLY A 447 0.71 -29.68 5.90
N TYR A 448 0.18 -28.80 6.74
CA TYR A 448 -1.17 -28.25 6.64
C TYR A 448 -1.19 -26.77 7.02
N ALA A 449 -2.23 -26.07 6.59
CA ALA A 449 -2.55 -24.73 7.09
C ALA A 449 -4.01 -24.67 7.56
N LEU A 450 -4.24 -24.00 8.67
CA LEU A 450 -5.56 -23.69 9.22
C LEU A 450 -5.99 -22.31 8.71
N LEU A 451 -7.06 -22.27 7.94
CA LEU A 451 -7.71 -21.04 7.48
C LEU A 451 -8.96 -20.79 8.31
N CYS A 452 -9.02 -19.64 8.98
CA CYS A 452 -10.21 -19.15 9.66
C CYS A 452 -10.68 -17.85 9.00
N VAL A 453 -11.93 -17.83 8.54
CA VAL A 453 -12.57 -16.65 7.93
C VAL A 453 -13.70 -16.20 8.84
N GLY A 454 -13.49 -15.08 9.54
CA GLY A 454 -14.48 -14.50 10.44
C GLY A 454 -15.67 -13.89 9.69
N ASN A 455 -16.85 -13.93 10.30
CA ASN A 455 -18.06 -13.28 9.78
C ASN A 455 -17.86 -11.77 9.58
N HIS A 456 -17.06 -11.14 10.44
CA HIS A 456 -16.63 -9.74 10.38
C HIS A 456 -15.48 -9.51 9.36
N GLY A 457 -15.05 -10.55 8.64
CA GLY A 457 -14.11 -10.49 7.53
C GLY A 457 -12.63 -10.43 7.88
N ARG A 458 -12.23 -10.54 9.15
CA ARG A 458 -10.84 -10.89 9.45
C ARG A 458 -10.57 -12.31 8.99
N VAL A 459 -9.36 -12.53 8.50
CA VAL A 459 -8.90 -13.82 8.01
C VAL A 459 -7.58 -14.13 8.70
N SER A 460 -7.41 -15.35 9.15
CA SER A 460 -6.11 -15.88 9.58
C SER A 460 -5.79 -17.15 8.81
N LEU A 461 -4.55 -17.25 8.36
CA LEU A 461 -3.99 -18.45 7.76
C LEU A 461 -2.71 -18.78 8.51
N ASN A 462 -2.72 -19.88 9.24
CA ASN A 462 -1.59 -20.31 10.06
C ASN A 462 -1.13 -21.70 9.63
N GLY A 463 0.17 -21.95 9.68
CA GLY A 463 0.72 -23.28 9.64
C GLY A 463 0.13 -24.16 10.74
N LEU A 464 -0.13 -25.44 10.44
CA LEU A 464 -0.77 -26.36 11.37
C LEU A 464 0.09 -27.62 11.55
N SER A 465 0.43 -27.90 12.80
CA SER A 465 1.07 -29.14 13.25
C SER A 465 0.28 -29.76 14.41
N PHE A 466 0.45 -31.07 14.64
CA PHE A 466 -0.17 -31.76 15.77
C PHE A 466 0.90 -32.15 16.78
N ASP A 467 0.64 -31.91 18.06
CA ASP A 467 1.53 -32.30 19.17
C ASP A 467 0.72 -32.98 20.28
N GLY A 468 0.91 -34.28 20.45
CA GLY A 468 0.15 -35.08 21.41
C GLY A 468 -1.37 -35.04 21.16
N GLU A 469 -2.12 -34.63 22.19
CA GLU A 469 -3.57 -34.42 22.12
C GLU A 469 -3.95 -33.03 21.62
N GLY A 470 -2.98 -32.13 21.46
CA GLY A 470 -3.13 -30.74 21.04
C GLY A 470 -2.70 -30.48 19.59
N PHE A 471 -2.62 -29.19 19.25
CA PHE A 471 -2.09 -28.73 17.97
C PHE A 471 -1.26 -27.45 18.14
N GLY A 472 -0.33 -27.24 17.22
CA GLY A 472 0.47 -26.03 17.11
C GLY A 472 0.05 -25.21 15.90
N LEU A 473 0.03 -23.89 16.07
CA LEU A 473 -0.07 -22.93 14.98
C LEU A 473 1.27 -22.24 14.77
N THR A 474 1.68 -22.08 13.52
CA THR A 474 2.88 -21.33 13.15
C THR A 474 2.55 -20.18 12.20
N GLY A 475 3.14 -19.03 12.46
CA GLY A 475 3.16 -17.90 11.53
C GLY A 475 4.55 -17.77 10.90
N GLY A 476 4.87 -16.58 10.41
CA GLY A 476 6.19 -16.31 9.86
C GLY A 476 7.30 -16.08 10.90
N GLU A 477 6.95 -15.65 12.12
CA GLU A 477 7.92 -15.25 13.17
C GLU A 477 7.84 -16.07 14.47
N GLY A 478 7.00 -17.10 14.52
CA GLY A 478 6.86 -17.92 15.73
C GLY A 478 5.70 -18.92 15.67
N GLY A 479 5.30 -19.44 16.83
CA GLY A 479 4.16 -20.33 16.96
C GLY A 479 3.54 -20.34 18.35
N GLY A 480 2.35 -20.93 18.44
CA GLY A 480 1.56 -21.07 19.66
C GLY A 480 0.87 -22.44 19.72
N GLY A 481 0.81 -23.02 20.90
CA GLY A 481 0.22 -24.33 21.17
C GLY A 481 -1.19 -24.23 21.75
N TYR A 482 -2.03 -25.17 21.37
CA TYR A 482 -3.38 -25.36 21.87
C TYR A 482 -3.56 -26.77 22.41
N VAL A 483 -4.22 -26.87 23.56
CA VAL A 483 -4.57 -28.14 24.21
C VAL A 483 -6.10 -28.22 24.38
N PRO A 484 -6.68 -29.41 24.57
CA PRO A 484 -8.11 -29.53 24.86
C PRO A 484 -8.50 -28.62 26.02
N ALA A 485 -9.56 -27.83 25.85
CA ALA A 485 -9.99 -26.89 26.87
C ALA A 485 -10.51 -27.63 28.11
N ASP A 486 -10.09 -27.17 29.30
CA ASP A 486 -10.65 -27.66 30.56
C ASP A 486 -12.15 -27.28 30.65
N PRO A 487 -13.06 -28.23 30.87
CA PRO A 487 -14.48 -27.95 31.08
C PRO A 487 -14.75 -26.87 32.14
N GLU A 488 -13.92 -26.75 33.18
CA GLU A 488 -14.08 -25.73 34.22
C GLU A 488 -13.79 -24.31 33.72
N LEU A 489 -12.95 -24.15 32.69
CA LEU A 489 -12.68 -22.85 32.05
C LEU A 489 -13.87 -22.39 31.18
N LEU A 490 -14.61 -23.33 30.59
CA LEU A 490 -15.77 -23.06 29.75
C LEU A 490 -17.01 -22.62 30.54
N GLU A 491 -17.06 -22.93 31.84
CA GLU A 491 -18.14 -22.53 32.74
C GLU A 491 -17.93 -21.14 33.37
N ASN A 492 -16.76 -20.51 33.19
CA ASN A 492 -16.46 -19.19 33.73
C ASN A 492 -16.74 -18.08 32.67
N PRO A 493 -17.84 -17.31 32.80
CA PRO A 493 -18.17 -16.24 31.86
C PRO A 493 -17.19 -15.06 31.89
N ASP A 494 -16.34 -14.98 32.92
CA ASP A 494 -15.33 -13.93 33.12
C ASP A 494 -13.90 -14.40 32.79
N TYR A 495 -13.72 -15.59 32.18
CA TYR A 495 -12.39 -16.02 31.73
C TYR A 495 -11.92 -15.19 30.53
N VAL A 496 -11.26 -14.08 30.85
CA VAL A 496 -10.35 -13.37 29.95
C VAL A 496 -9.02 -14.10 30.09
N GLY A 497 -8.61 -14.88 29.10
CA GLY A 497 -7.26 -15.44 29.08
C GLY A 497 -6.22 -14.32 28.99
N TYR A 498 -4.94 -14.68 29.06
CA TYR A 498 -3.81 -13.75 29.20
C TYR A 498 -3.78 -12.65 28.12
N ASN A 499 -4.45 -11.53 28.36
CA ASN A 499 -4.23 -10.28 27.64
C ASN A 499 -3.22 -9.42 28.43
N GLU A 500 -1.93 -9.77 28.37
CA GLU A 500 -0.89 -8.77 28.52
C GLU A 500 -0.55 -8.21 27.13
N PHE A 501 -1.45 -7.40 26.58
CA PHE A 501 -1.05 -6.26 25.78
C PHE A 501 -1.03 -5.05 26.69
N ASP A 502 0.02 -4.96 27.53
CA ASP A 502 0.43 -3.67 28.06
C ASP A 502 1.11 -2.92 26.91
N THR A 503 0.35 -2.09 26.20
CA THR A 503 0.89 -1.17 25.19
C THR A 503 1.63 0.01 25.83
N ASN A 504 2.32 -0.21 26.94
CA ASN A 504 3.30 0.73 27.48
C ASN A 504 4.71 0.20 27.21
N GLY A 505 5.20 0.53 26.03
CA GLY A 505 6.59 0.42 25.62
C GLY A 505 6.85 1.32 24.43
#